data_AF-W1WTY6-F1
#
_entry.id   AF-W1WTY6-F1
#
_cell.length_a   1.000
_cell.length_b   1.000
_cell.length_c   1.000
_cell.angle_alpha   90.00
_cell.angle_beta   90.00
_cell.angle_gamma   90.00
#
_symmetry.space_group_name_H-M   'P 1'
#
loop_
_entity.id
_entity.type
_entity.pdbx_description
1 polymer ?
#
loop_
_entity_poly.entity_id
_entity_poly.type
_entity_poly.pdbx_seq_one_letter_code
_entity_poly.pdbx_strand_id
1 'polypeptide(L)' 'MERNKLARQIIDTCLEMTRLGLNQGTAGNVSVRYQDGMLITPTGIPYEKLTESHIVFIDGNGKHEEGKLPSSE' A
#
# COMPACT_ATOMS: atom_id res chain seq x y z
N MET A 1 -6.86 -11.02 -10.29
CA MET A 1 -5.41 -10.74 -10.35
C MET A 1 -4.77 -11.21 -9.07
N GLU A 2 -3.55 -11.75 -9.10
CA GLU A 2 -2.88 -12.23 -7.89
C GLU A 2 -2.39 -11.08 -6.99
N ARG A 3 -2.45 -11.27 -5.67
CA ARG A 3 -2.04 -10.30 -4.64
C ARG A 3 -0.65 -9.73 -4.90
N ASN A 4 0.34 -10.59 -5.18
CA ASN A 4 1.73 -10.16 -5.37
C ASN A 4 1.90 -9.22 -6.57
N LYS A 5 1.14 -9.44 -7.65
CA LYS A 5 1.18 -8.57 -8.83
C LYS A 5 0.60 -7.18 -8.51
N LEU A 6 -0.52 -7.14 -7.81
CA LEU A 6 -1.12 -5.88 -7.36
C LEU A 6 -0.24 -5.15 -6.36
N ALA A 7 0.38 -5.86 -5.43
CA ALA A 7 1.32 -5.29 -4.46
C ALA A 7 2.50 -4.61 -5.17
N ARG A 8 3.10 -5.24 -6.20
CA ARG A 8 4.14 -4.61 -7.01
C ARG A 8 3.65 -3.34 -7.70
N GLN A 9 2.47 -3.38 -8.31
CA GLN A 9 1.90 -2.20 -8.98
C GLN A 9 1.66 -1.03 -8.01
N ILE A 10 1.24 -1.31 -6.77
CA ILE A 10 1.13 -0.30 -5.72
C ILE A 10 2.51 0.32 -5.44
N ILE A 11 3.54 -0.49 -5.26
CA ILE A 11 4.91 -0.03 -4.98
C ILE A 11 5.44 0.82 -6.14
N ASP A 12 5.30 0.33 -7.38
CA ASP A 12 5.73 1.06 -8.58
C ASP A 12 5.01 2.42 -8.68
N THR A 13 3.72 2.47 -8.35
CA THR A 13 2.95 3.72 -8.31
C THR A 13 3.49 4.68 -7.25
N CYS A 14 3.77 4.20 -6.04
CA CYS A 14 4.36 5.02 -4.97
C CYS A 14 5.72 5.59 -5.38
N LEU A 15 6.59 4.76 -5.97
CA LEU A 15 7.91 5.19 -6.44
C LEU A 15 7.80 6.23 -7.56
N GLU A 16 6.87 6.04 -8.50
CA GLU A 16 6.64 7.00 -9.58
C GLU A 16 6.07 8.32 -9.06
N MET A 17 5.15 8.30 -8.10
CA MET A 17 4.65 9.50 -7.43
C MET A 17 5.77 10.29 -6.74
N THR A 18 6.71 9.61 -6.09
CA THR A 18 7.91 10.25 -5.51
C THR A 18 8.83 10.80 -6.60
N ARG A 19 9.06 10.05 -7.69
CA ARG A 19 9.89 10.49 -8.83
C ARG A 19 9.32 11.75 -9.50
N LEU A 20 7.99 11.85 -9.59
CA LEU A 20 7.27 13.01 -10.11
C LEU A 20 7.18 14.18 -9.11
N GLY A 21 7.67 14.01 -7.87
CA GLY A 21 7.61 15.02 -6.83
C GLY A 21 6.22 15.25 -6.23
N LEU A 22 5.28 14.31 -6.44
CA LEU A 22 3.92 14.39 -5.91
C LEU A 22 3.85 13.99 -4.43
N ASN A 23 4.69 13.04 -4.01
CA ASN A 23 4.83 12.65 -2.60
C ASN A 23 6.25 12.95 -2.11
N GLN A 24 6.36 13.51 -0.90
CA GLN A 24 7.62 13.77 -0.21
C GLN A 24 7.67 13.00 1.12
N GLY A 25 8.77 12.30 1.37
CA GLY A 25 8.94 11.48 2.58
C GLY A 25 7.96 10.30 2.62
N THR A 26 7.25 10.15 3.74
CA THR A 26 6.25 9.08 3.97
C THR A 26 4.81 9.57 3.76
N ALA A 27 4.61 10.74 3.18
CA ALA A 27 3.29 11.28 2.93
C ALA A 27 2.62 10.59 1.73
N GLY A 28 1.33 10.33 1.86
CA GLY A 28 0.49 9.72 0.83
C GLY A 28 0.35 8.20 0.99
N ASN A 29 -0.70 7.66 0.37
CA ASN A 29 -0.96 6.23 0.31
C ASN A 29 -1.50 5.87 -1.07
N VAL A 30 -1.38 4.59 -1.41
CA VAL A 30 -1.95 4.03 -2.63
C VAL A 30 -2.70 2.77 -2.24
N SER A 31 -3.92 2.64 -2.75
CA SER A 31 -4.75 1.48 -2.56
C SER A 31 -5.38 1.01 -3.86
N VAL A 32 -5.77 -0.27 -3.88
CA VAL A 32 -6.52 -0.87 -4.98
C VAL A 32 -7.58 -1.80 -4.42
N ARG A 33 -8.76 -1.83 -5.06
CA ARG A 33 -9.81 -2.79 -4.72
C ARG A 33 -9.29 -4.21 -4.92
N TYR A 34 -9.49 -5.06 -3.93
CA TYR A 34 -9.05 -6.45 -3.96
C TYR A 34 -10.03 -7.32 -3.17
N GLN A 35 -10.61 -8.32 -3.83
CA GLN A 35 -11.64 -9.19 -3.24
C GLN A 35 -12.80 -8.35 -2.66
N ASP A 36 -13.21 -8.62 -1.42
CA ASP A 36 -14.25 -7.90 -0.67
C ASP A 36 -13.75 -6.60 -0.03
N GLY A 37 -12.46 -6.29 -0.17
CA GLY A 37 -11.84 -5.12 0.45
C GLY A 37 -10.80 -4.44 -0.44
N MET A 38 -9.64 -4.13 0.12
CA MET A 38 -8.56 -3.44 -0.59
C MET A 38 -7.17 -3.85 -0.11
N LEU A 39 -6.19 -3.69 -1.00
CA LEU A 39 -4.77 -3.66 -0.65
C LEU A 39 -4.34 -2.21 -0.53
N ILE A 40 -3.62 -1.87 0.54
CA ILE A 40 -3.18 -0.50 0.83
C ILE A 40 -1.73 -0.50 1.35
N THR A 41 -1.01 0.60 1.07
CA THR A 41 0.30 0.86 1.67
C THR A 41 0.24 0.91 3.20
N PRO A 42 1.27 0.42 3.91
CA PRO A 42 1.36 0.51 5.37
C PRO A 42 1.65 1.95 5.83
N THR A 43 1.47 2.21 7.12
CA THR A 43 1.92 3.46 7.75
C THR A 43 3.42 3.47 8.03
N GLY A 44 4.06 4.65 7.92
CA GLY A 44 5.41 4.89 8.44
C GLY A 44 6.58 4.22 7.71
N ILE A 45 6.36 3.54 6.58
CA ILE A 45 7.43 2.92 5.79
C ILE A 45 7.73 3.79 4.56
N PRO A 46 8.97 4.28 4.39
CA PRO A 46 9.39 4.98 3.18
C PRO A 46 9.21 4.11 1.94
N TYR A 47 8.78 4.70 0.82
CA TYR A 47 8.43 3.95 -0.38
C TYR A 47 9.60 3.16 -0.97
N GLU A 48 10.82 3.67 -0.86
CA GLU A 48 12.05 2.99 -1.28
C GLU A 48 12.38 1.74 -0.45
N LYS A 49 11.71 1.54 0.69
CA LYS A 49 11.82 0.35 1.56
C LYS A 49 10.58 -0.54 1.50
N LEU A 50 9.58 -0.20 0.69
CA LEU A 50 8.41 -1.05 0.54
C LEU A 50 8.77 -2.38 -0.14
N THR A 51 8.08 -3.42 0.29
CA THR A 51 8.14 -4.76 -0.30
C THR A 51 6.71 -5.28 -0.35
N GLU A 52 6.46 -6.31 -1.15
CA GLU A 52 5.11 -6.88 -1.31
C GLU A 52 4.55 -7.40 0.02
N SER A 53 5.42 -7.87 0.93
CA SER A 53 5.02 -8.31 2.27
C SER A 53 4.53 -7.17 3.16
N HIS A 54 4.93 -5.92 2.89
CA HIS A 54 4.47 -4.76 3.65
C HIS A 54 3.05 -4.32 3.25
N ILE A 55 2.57 -4.70 2.07
CA ILE A 55 1.22 -4.33 1.62
C ILE A 55 0.16 -5.00 2.48
N VAL A 56 -0.76 -4.18 2.98
CA VAL A 56 -1.77 -4.54 3.97
C VAL A 56 -3.08 -4.82 3.24
N PHE A 57 -3.74 -5.92 3.61
CA PHE A 57 -5.13 -6.16 3.21
C PHE A 57 -6.06 -5.62 4.30
N ILE A 58 -7.11 -4.92 3.88
CA ILE A 58 -8.25 -4.54 4.73
C ILE A 58 -9.50 -5.16 4.10
N ASP A 59 -10.26 -5.91 4.90
CA ASP A 59 -11.49 -6.56 4.46
C ASP A 59 -12.67 -5.58 4.31
N GLY A 60 -13.82 -6.07 3.81
CA GLY A 60 -15.01 -5.25 3.63
C GLY A 60 -15.62 -4.68 4.92
N ASN A 61 -15.20 -5.17 6.09
CA ASN A 61 -15.64 -4.69 7.41
C ASN A 61 -14.62 -3.73 8.05
N GLY A 62 -13.53 -3.39 7.34
CA GLY A 62 -12.49 -2.50 7.85
C GLY A 62 -11.45 -3.20 8.75
N LYS A 63 -11.47 -4.54 8.85
CA LYS A 63 -10.46 -5.28 9.61
C LYS A 63 -9.20 -5.44 8.76
N HIS A 64 -8.06 -5.00 9.28
CA HIS A 64 -6.76 -5.17 8.63
C HIS A 64 -6.09 -6.51 9.00
N GLU A 65 -5.18 -6.95 8.14
CA GLU A 65 -4.37 -8.15 8.34
C GLU A 65 -3.57 -8.09 9.66
N GLU A 66 -3.48 -9.23 10.36
CA GLU A 66 -2.76 -9.33 11.64
C GLU A 66 -1.27 -9.02 11.46
N GLY A 67 -0.68 -8.30 12.42
CA GLY A 67 0.73 -7.94 12.39
C GLY A 67 1.10 -6.84 11.40
N LYS A 68 0.13 -6.24 10.72
CA LYS A 68 0.34 -5.11 9.80
C LYS A 68 -0.51 -3.92 10.18
N LEU A 69 0.05 -2.73 9.96
CA LEU A 69 -0.64 -1.46 10.18
C LEU A 69 -0.84 -0.78 8.82
N PRO A 70 -2.10 -0.57 8.38
CA PRO A 70 -2.37 0.16 7.15
C PRO A 70 -2.00 1.64 7.31
N SER A 71 -2.09 2.40 6.21
CA SER A 71 -2.12 3.87 6.29
C SER A 71 -3.20 4.34 7.28
N SER A 72 -2.98 5.50 7.91
CA SER A 72 -3.89 6.08 8.91
C SER A 72 -5.10 6.80 8.32
N GLU A 73 -5.11 7.03 7.00
CA GLU A 73 -6.23 7.61 6.24
C GLU A 73 -7.16 6.51 5.70
#